data_AF-A0A941G4S3-F1
#
_entry.id   AF-A0A941G4S3-F1
#
_cell.length_a   1.000
_cell.length_b   1.000
_cell.length_c   1.000
_cell.angle_alpha   90.00
_cell.angle_beta   90.00
_cell.angle_gamma   90.00
#
_symmetry.space_group_name_H-M   'P 1'
#
loop_
_entity.id
_entity.type
_entity.pdbx_description
1 polymer ?
#
loop_
_entity_poly.entity_id
_entity_poly.type
_entity_poly.pdbx_seq_one_letter_code
_entity_poly.pdbx_strand_id
1 'polypeptide(L)'
;MRIPAKKLLPALLVVAVAGAGYLGWRLLGDHGPGAGFVSGNGRIEATEIDVAAKLPGRVQDVLVKEGDFVAAGQPLARMQVDTLQAQRAEAVAQQQRAVPAPGAAAGRPVKEGQVLQAAGARRHGQ
;
A
#
# COMPACT_ATOMS: atom_id res chain seq x y z
N MET A 1 -24.02 -48.33 -66.12
CA MET A 1 -25.30 -47.65 -65.78
C MET A 1 -25.36 -46.32 -66.56
N ARG A 2 -26.12 -46.23 -67.66
CA ARG A 2 -26.23 -44.99 -68.47
C ARG A 2 -27.31 -44.12 -67.85
N ILE A 3 -26.92 -43.02 -67.21
CA ILE A 3 -27.89 -42.06 -66.66
C ILE A 3 -28.63 -41.44 -67.86
N PRO A 4 -29.96 -41.48 -67.92
CA PRO A 4 -30.70 -40.94 -69.06
C PRO A 4 -30.50 -39.43 -69.11
N ALA A 5 -30.20 -38.89 -70.31
CA ALA A 5 -29.82 -37.50 -70.51
C ALA A 5 -30.80 -36.48 -69.88
N LYS A 6 -32.09 -36.82 -69.85
CA LYS A 6 -33.15 -36.02 -69.19
C LYS A 6 -32.99 -35.84 -67.67
N LYS A 7 -32.23 -36.70 -66.99
CA LYS A 7 -31.94 -36.59 -65.54
C LYS A 7 -30.60 -35.91 -65.26
N LEU A 8 -29.74 -35.75 -66.28
CA LEU A 8 -28.48 -35.04 -66.13
C LEU A 8 -28.68 -33.53 -66.02
N LEU A 9 -29.66 -32.98 -66.74
CA LEU A 9 -29.97 -31.55 -66.72
C LEU A 9 -30.36 -31.04 -65.32
N PRO A 10 -31.33 -31.64 -64.60
CA PRO A 10 -31.66 -31.20 -63.24
C PRO A 10 -30.51 -31.47 -62.24
N ALA A 11 -29.77 -32.56 -62.40
CA ALA A 11 -28.63 -32.86 -61.54
C ALA A 11 -27.51 -31.81 -61.68
N LEU A 12 -27.21 -31.37 -62.91
CA LEU A 12 -26.23 -30.31 -63.18
C LEU A 12 -26.67 -28.98 -62.58
N LEU A 13 -27.96 -28.65 -62.66
CA LEU A 13 -28.51 -27.41 -62.12
C LEU A 13 -28.41 -27.37 -60.59
N VAL A 14 -28.70 -28.48 -59.91
CA VAL A 14 -28.53 -28.59 -58.46
C VAL A 14 -27.06 -28.41 -58.05
N VAL A 15 -26.14 -29.03 -58.78
CA VAL A 15 -24.69 -28.87 -58.54
C VAL A 15 -24.24 -27.43 -58.76
N ALA A 16 -24.74 -26.76 -59.80
CA ALA A 16 -24.42 -25.38 -60.08
C ALA A 16 -24.92 -24.43 -58.97
N VAL A 17 -26.14 -24.62 -58.49
CA VAL A 17 -26.71 -23.82 -57.39
C VAL A 17 -25.97 -24.06 -56.08
N ALA A 18 -25.66 -25.31 -55.74
CA ALA A 18 -24.89 -25.63 -54.55
C ALA A 18 -23.46 -25.06 -54.62
N GLY A 19 -22.82 -25.13 -55.79
CA GLY A 19 -21.51 -24.54 -56.03
C GLY A 19 -21.52 -23.01 -55.90
N ALA A 20 -22.52 -22.35 -56.49
CA ALA A 20 -22.70 -20.90 -56.37
C ALA A 20 -22.96 -20.47 -54.92
N GLY A 21 -23.77 -21.22 -54.17
CA GLY A 21 -24.00 -20.96 -52.74
C GLY A 21 -22.74 -21.12 -51.89
N TYR A 22 -21.98 -22.19 -52.12
CA TYR A 22 -20.71 -22.44 -51.42
C TYR A 22 -19.66 -21.36 -51.73
N LEU A 23 -19.52 -21.00 -53.01
CA LEU A 23 -18.61 -19.93 -53.44
C LEU A 23 -19.04 -18.58 -52.88
N GLY A 24 -20.34 -18.26 -52.90
CA GLY A 24 -20.88 -17.04 -52.31
C GLY A 24 -20.58 -16.94 -50.82
N TRP A 25 -20.80 -18.01 -50.06
CA TRP A 25 -20.49 -18.03 -48.62
C TRP A 25 -19.01 -17.84 -48.33
N ARG A 26 -18.13 -18.45 -49.14
CA ARG A 26 -16.68 -18.33 -48.96
C ARG A 26 -16.16 -16.92 -49.31
N LEU A 27 -16.73 -16.28 -50.33
CA LEU A 27 -16.29 -14.97 -50.79
C LEU A 27 -16.86 -13.81 -49.96
N LEU A 28 -18.06 -13.98 -49.35
CA LEU A 28 -18.69 -12.98 -48.49
C LEU A 28 -18.44 -13.19 -46.99
N GLY A 29 -17.77 -14.27 -46.58
CA GLY A 29 -17.41 -14.47 -45.18
C GLY A 29 -16.47 -13.37 -44.67
N ASP A 30 -16.67 -12.87 -43.46
CA ASP A 30 -15.83 -11.82 -42.86
C ASP A 30 -14.39 -12.31 -42.67
N HIS A 31 -13.43 -11.61 -43.30
CA HIS A 31 -11.99 -11.93 -43.24
C HIS A 31 -11.30 -11.25 -42.04
N GLY A 32 -11.94 -11.29 -40.87
CA GLY A 32 -11.43 -10.68 -39.65
C GLY A 32 -11.39 -9.15 -39.72
N PRO A 33 -10.74 -8.48 -38.76
CA PRO A 33 -10.91 -7.05 -38.49
C PRO A 33 -10.33 -6.08 -39.54
N GLY A 34 -9.90 -6.58 -40.71
CA GLY A 34 -9.36 -5.76 -41.80
C GLY A 34 -7.86 -5.48 -41.68
N ALA A 35 -7.26 -5.00 -42.76
CA ALA A 35 -5.83 -4.67 -42.80
C ALA A 35 -5.53 -3.51 -41.82
N GLY A 36 -4.63 -3.75 -40.87
CA GLY A 36 -4.23 -2.78 -39.84
C GLY A 36 -4.89 -2.97 -38.48
N PHE A 37 -5.85 -3.88 -38.35
CA PHE A 37 -6.45 -4.24 -37.07
C PHE A 37 -6.04 -5.65 -36.66
N VAL A 38 -5.61 -5.79 -35.41
CA VAL A 38 -5.25 -7.07 -34.80
C VAL A 38 -6.25 -7.31 -33.68
N SER A 39 -7.00 -8.42 -33.73
CA SER A 39 -7.84 -8.84 -32.62
C SER A 39 -7.04 -9.68 -31.64
N GLY A 40 -6.96 -9.22 -30.39
CA GLY A 40 -6.37 -9.97 -29.29
C GLY A 40 -7.20 -9.77 -28.03
N ASN A 41 -7.35 -10.82 -27.21
CA ASN A 41 -7.94 -10.69 -25.89
C ASN A 41 -6.87 -10.11 -24.95
N GLY A 42 -6.96 -8.81 -24.67
CA GLY A 42 -6.14 -8.16 -23.65
C GLY A 42 -6.82 -8.23 -22.28
N ARG A 43 -6.01 -8.38 -21.23
CA ARG A 43 -6.43 -8.18 -19.85
C ARG A 43 -5.73 -6.92 -19.34
N ILE A 44 -6.48 -5.97 -18.82
CA ILE A 44 -5.92 -4.81 -18.13
C ILE A 44 -5.62 -5.25 -16.70
N GLU A 45 -4.39 -5.07 -16.26
CA GLU A 45 -3.93 -5.37 -14.90
C GLU A 45 -3.54 -4.07 -14.21
N ALA A 46 -3.97 -3.90 -12.96
CA ALA A 46 -3.58 -2.79 -12.10
C ALA A 46 -2.91 -3.36 -10.84
N THR A 47 -1.84 -2.71 -10.37
CA THR A 47 -1.24 -3.05 -9.09
C THR A 47 -1.99 -2.31 -7.99
N GLU A 48 -2.75 -3.05 -7.20
CA GLU A 48 -3.44 -2.53 -6.02
C GLU A 48 -2.51 -2.59 -4.80
N ILE A 49 -2.49 -1.53 -4.01
CA ILE A 49 -1.68 -1.42 -2.80
C ILE A 49 -2.57 -0.88 -1.68
N ASP A 50 -2.79 -1.72 -0.67
CA ASP A 50 -3.45 -1.31 0.57
C ASP A 50 -2.45 -0.64 1.51
N VAL A 51 -2.80 0.56 1.98
CA VAL A 51 -1.95 1.34 2.90
C VAL A 51 -2.60 1.39 4.27
N ALA A 52 -1.84 1.03 5.31
CA ALA A 52 -2.29 1.08 6.70
C ALA A 52 -1.29 1.82 7.59
N ALA A 53 -1.79 2.43 8.66
CA ALA A 53 -0.94 3.05 9.67
C ALA A 53 -0.15 1.99 10.45
N LYS A 54 1.14 2.27 10.71
CA LYS A 54 2.02 1.35 11.45
C LYS A 54 1.63 1.17 12.92
N LEU A 55 1.08 2.22 13.54
CA LEU A 55 0.62 2.20 14.92
C LEU A 55 -0.89 2.47 14.95
N PRO A 56 -1.64 1.79 15.85
CA PRO A 56 -3.05 2.08 16.02
C PRO A 56 -3.23 3.50 16.59
N GLY A 57 -4.28 4.19 16.15
CA GLY A 57 -4.57 5.54 16.60
C GLY A 57 -5.82 6.11 15.94
N ARG A 58 -6.22 7.32 16.32
CA ARG A 58 -7.32 8.05 15.70
C ARG A 58 -6.81 8.90 14.54
N VAL A 59 -7.54 8.92 13.44
CA VAL A 59 -7.30 9.86 12.33
C VAL A 59 -7.70 11.26 12.78
N GLN A 60 -6.78 12.22 12.63
CA GLN A 60 -7.04 13.63 12.88
C GLN A 60 -7.60 14.31 11.63
N ASP A 61 -6.93 14.14 10.49
CA ASP A 61 -7.35 14.73 9.20
C ASP A 61 -7.07 13.77 8.05
N VAL A 62 -7.88 13.84 6.99
CA VAL A 62 -7.64 13.20 5.70
C VAL A 62 -7.29 14.29 4.69
N LEU A 63 -6.15 14.16 4.01
CA LEU A 63 -5.54 15.23 3.20
C LEU A 63 -5.81 15.09 1.70
N VAL A 64 -6.40 13.97 1.28
CA VAL A 64 -6.68 13.62 -0.12
C VAL A 64 -8.13 13.12 -0.26
N LYS A 65 -8.69 13.21 -1.46
CA LYS A 65 -10.01 12.67 -1.79
C LYS A 65 -9.89 11.42 -2.64
N GLU A 66 -10.98 10.66 -2.69
CA GLU A 66 -11.10 9.52 -3.59
C GLU A 66 -10.94 9.96 -5.05
N GLY A 67 -10.11 9.23 -5.79
CA GLY A 67 -9.80 9.53 -7.20
C GLY A 67 -8.68 10.55 -7.41
N ASP A 68 -8.11 11.14 -6.34
CA ASP A 68 -6.97 12.04 -6.48
C ASP A 68 -5.69 11.28 -6.88
N PHE A 69 -4.92 11.86 -7.78
CA PHE A 69 -3.58 11.38 -8.10
C PHE A 69 -2.60 11.77 -6.99
N VAL A 70 -1.89 10.80 -6.45
CA VAL A 70 -0.93 10.99 -5.35
C VAL A 70 0.47 10.55 -5.76
N ALA A 71 1.48 11.25 -5.24
CA ALA A 71 2.88 10.93 -5.47
C ALA A 71 3.48 10.13 -4.30
N ALA A 72 4.56 9.40 -4.56
CA ALA A 72 5.28 8.69 -3.52
C ALA A 72 5.81 9.67 -2.44
N GLY A 73 5.57 9.34 -1.18
CA GLY A 73 5.95 10.18 -0.03
C GLY A 73 4.96 11.30 0.30
N GLN A 74 3.89 11.47 -0.47
CA GLN A 74 2.84 12.43 -0.15
C GLN A 74 2.04 11.98 1.09
N PRO A 75 1.87 12.85 2.11
CA PRO A 75 1.01 12.56 3.25
C PRO A 75 -0.45 12.44 2.81
N LEU A 76 -1.07 11.28 3.09
CA LEU A 76 -2.49 11.04 2.75
C LEU A 76 -3.43 11.39 3.92
N ALA A 77 -2.98 11.19 5.15
CA ALA A 77 -3.74 11.46 6.36
C ALA A 77 -2.81 11.84 7.52
N ARG A 78 -3.34 12.55 8.52
CA ARG A 78 -2.67 12.92 9.77
C ARG A 78 -3.29 12.14 10.92
N MET A 79 -2.47 11.52 11.75
CA MET A 79 -2.91 10.81 12.96
C MET A 79 -2.86 11.74 14.18
N GLN A 80 -3.76 11.53 15.13
CA GLN A 80 -3.69 12.16 16.44
C GLN A 80 -2.54 11.54 17.27
N VAL A 81 -1.63 12.37 17.77
CA VAL A 81 -0.38 11.93 18.42
C VAL A 81 -0.14 12.51 19.82
N ASP A 82 -1.17 13.05 20.48
CA ASP A 82 -1.03 13.74 21.77
C ASP A 82 -0.33 12.89 22.84
N THR A 83 -0.75 11.63 22.99
CA THR A 83 -0.14 10.69 23.94
C THR A 83 1.32 10.38 23.58
N LEU A 84 1.64 10.24 22.29
CA LEU A 84 3.00 9.97 21.83
C LEU A 84 3.92 11.18 22.07
N GLN A 85 3.40 12.40 21.91
CA GLN A 85 4.13 13.63 22.22
C GLN A 85 4.38 13.76 23.72
N ALA A 86 3.40 13.43 24.57
CA ALA A 86 3.58 13.42 26.02
C ALA A 86 4.67 12.43 26.46
N GLN A 87 4.60 11.19 25.98
CA GLN A 87 5.63 10.17 26.28
C GLN A 87 7.02 10.59 25.80
N ARG A 88 7.10 11.21 24.62
CA ARG A 88 8.36 11.78 24.11
C ARG A 88 8.89 12.87 25.04
N ALA A 89 8.03 13.79 25.49
CA ALA A 89 8.44 14.87 26.38
C ALA A 89 8.95 14.34 27.73
N GLU A 90 8.27 13.34 28.29
CA GLU A 90 8.71 12.66 29.52
C GLU A 90 10.07 11.98 29.34
N ALA A 91 10.25 11.22 28.25
CA ALA A 91 11.51 10.55 27.96
C ALA A 91 12.67 11.55 27.78
N VAL A 92 12.42 12.67 27.10
CA VAL A 92 13.42 13.74 26.94
C VAL A 92 13.78 14.38 28.28
N ALA A 93 12.80 14.64 29.15
CA ALA A 93 13.06 15.18 30.48
C ALA A 93 13.87 14.20 31.36
N GLN A 94 13.59 12.90 31.27
CA GLN A 94 14.38 11.87 31.97
C GLN A 94 15.83 11.83 31.47
N GLN A 95 16.05 11.93 30.15
CA GLN A 95 17.40 11.99 29.59
C GLN A 95 18.16 13.22 30.10
N GLN A 96 17.54 14.40 30.12
CA GLN A 96 18.16 15.62 30.62
C GLN A 96 18.53 15.54 32.11
N ARG A 97 17.74 14.84 32.92
CA ARG A 97 18.05 14.59 34.35
C ARG A 97 19.18 13.58 34.53
N ALA A 98 19.31 12.63 33.61
CA ALA A 98 20.32 11.57 33.66
C ALA A 98 21.68 12.02 33.12
N VAL A 99 21.73 13.02 32.21
CA VAL A 99 22.98 13.67 31.80
C VAL A 99 23.50 14.46 33.00
N PRO A 100 24.60 14.02 33.65
CA PRO A 100 25.12 14.72 34.80
C PRO A 100 25.61 16.08 34.32
N ALA A 101 25.12 17.17 34.92
CA ALA A 101 25.80 18.44 34.78
C ALA A 101 27.25 18.24 35.26
N PRO A 102 28.28 18.65 34.49
CA PRO A 102 29.68 18.48 34.87
C PRO A 102 30.11 19.21 36.16
N GLY A 103 29.16 19.74 36.94
CA GLY A 103 29.38 20.33 38.27
C GLY A 103 28.56 19.72 39.41
N ALA A 104 27.61 18.80 39.18
CA ALA A 104 26.73 18.30 40.25
C ALA A 104 27.41 17.32 41.23
N ALA A 105 28.65 16.90 40.94
CA ALA A 105 29.49 16.14 41.86
C ALA A 105 30.30 17.03 42.83
N ALA A 106 30.34 18.36 42.63
CA ALA A 106 31.05 19.28 43.52
C ALA A 106 30.07 19.94 44.49
N GLY A 107 30.04 19.44 45.73
CA GLY A 107 29.41 20.17 46.84
C GLY A 107 28.07 19.61 47.31
N ARG A 108 28.05 18.36 47.78
CA ARG A 108 27.21 18.06 48.95
C ARG A 108 28.07 18.42 50.18
N PRO A 109 27.86 19.57 50.85
CA PRO A 109 28.52 19.81 52.13
C PRO A 109 28.01 18.73 53.09
N VAL A 110 28.90 17.81 53.43
CA VAL A 110 28.71 16.87 54.54
C VAL A 110 28.44 17.76 55.75
N LYS A 111 27.24 17.67 56.33
CA LYS A 111 26.87 18.45 57.51
C LYS A 111 27.78 18.04 58.68
N GLU A 112 28.90 18.75 58.86
CA GLU A 112 29.86 18.56 59.96
C GLU A 112 29.21 18.67 61.36
N GLY A 113 28.00 19.22 61.46
CA GLY A 113 27.23 19.29 62.70
C GLY A 113 26.71 17.94 63.26
N GLN A 114 26.77 16.84 62.52
CA GLN A 114 26.33 15.52 63.02
C GLN A 114 27.44 14.71 63.70
N VAL A 115 28.71 14.88 63.33
CA VAL A 115 29.82 14.13 63.93
C VAL A 115 30.20 14.64 65.32
N LEU A 116 29.98 15.94 65.61
CA LEU A 116 30.23 16.52 66.93
C LEU A 116 29.18 16.14 67.97
N GLN A 117 27.92 15.92 67.55
CA GLN A 117 26.86 15.46 68.46
C GLN A 117 27.03 13.99 68.86
N ALA A 118 27.54 13.14 67.95
CA ALA A 118 27.85 11.74 68.27
C ALA A 118 29.07 11.58 69.19
N ALA A 119 30.02 12.53 69.15
CA ALA A 119 31.21 12.52 70.01
C ALA A 119 30.98 13.11 71.42
N GLY A 120 29.92 13.92 71.60
CA GLY A 120 29.55 14.49 72.90
C GLY A 120 28.86 13.51 73.87
N ALA A 121 28.21 12.47 73.35
CA ALA A 121 27.37 11.57 74.15
C ALA A 121 28.13 10.48 74.95
N ARG A 122 29.46 10.35 74.80
CA ARG A 122 30.27 9.34 75.52
C ARG A 122 31.12 9.87 76.68
N ARG A 123 30.97 11.14 77.07
CA ARG A 123 31.77 11.74 78.17
C ARG A 123 31.03 11.98 79.49
N HIS A 124 29.73 11.72 79.57
CA HIS A 124 28.92 11.84 80.80
C HIS A 124 28.29 10.50 81.18
N GLY A 125 29.10 9.61 81.74
CA GLY A 125 28.68 8.30 82.24
C GLY A 125 29.69 7.75 83.24
N GLN A 126 29.93 8.52 84.30
CA GLN A 126 30.45 8.10 85.60
C GLN A 126 29.46 8.64 86.63
#